data_AF-A0AAD1XBC2-F1
#
_entry.id   AF-A0AAD1XBC2-F1
#
_cell.length_a   1.000
_cell.length_b   1.000
_cell.length_c   1.000
_cell.angle_alpha   90.00
_cell.angle_beta   90.00
_cell.angle_gamma   90.00
#
_symmetry.space_group_name_H-M   'P 1'
#
loop_
_entity.id
_entity.type
_entity.pdbx_description
1 polymer ?
#
loop_
_entity_poly.entity_id
_entity_poly.type
_entity_poly.pdbx_seq_one_letter_code
_entity_poly.pdbx_strand_id
1 'polypeptide(L)'
;MEDYGDTSGGGEGSGSAERFDDRPLNGLGGYGDEDYSDVKSLVAQNKGQNQQQVENFNQFPEITPETVTKLQGLGISYLFPIQAECFRPIYSGKDVIGRDLTGSGKTLAFCVPLVEKFRKEGLIGSGKSSLKAIILAPTRELALQVSKVLKCLRHHGDEFRVITVYGGVPIHVQTKELQSGVDFFVGTTGRVMDHIRRGNINFTAMRAVVLDEADQMLNMGFAEDIETIMKSLKEKTNTKQQFILFSATIPDWFKNTAENYMEEDYLYINLAENLKNKTPRNVTHILVRIPSSQREEILAKVMARYLENDKSKAIVFTTTKNDAREISQSSVFGGKAEALHGDVPQRSREFVLKRFRQGRTSVLVATDVASRGLDIPRVDLIVQIEPPRDPEQYIHRSGRTARAGNAGVCVTFCDSRDEQWIEKIIDQAGIDFKELDWENNTDHFPSHNSMDGGSSGSRSLLIGVPGFITYQVAGLFANKGDAYNKCIEVFGRPLTDSFKNTTPIDHPNAIIFDIIEAKEQEMVDAYERARREGPVGFELEKVVSLPTGK
;
A
#
# COMPACT_ATOMS: atom_id res chain seq x y z
N MET A 1 -26.56 50.21 -37.73
CA MET A 1 -26.11 51.62 -37.75
C MET A 1 -25.07 51.71 -36.65
N GLU A 2 -23.77 51.64 -36.90
CA GLU A 2 -22.99 51.94 -38.11
C GLU A 2 -21.93 50.85 -38.40
N ASP A 3 -21.70 50.66 -39.69
CA ASP A 3 -20.65 49.86 -40.35
C ASP A 3 -19.35 50.65 -40.51
N TYR A 4 -18.23 49.94 -40.73
CA TYR A 4 -17.11 50.14 -41.68
C TYR A 4 -15.92 49.30 -41.14
N GLY A 5 -15.36 48.26 -41.78
CA GLY A 5 -15.04 48.05 -43.21
C GLY A 5 -13.57 48.46 -43.44
N ASP A 6 -12.59 47.60 -43.15
CA ASP A 6 -11.83 46.70 -44.06
C ASP A 6 -10.71 47.38 -44.90
N THR A 7 -9.48 46.83 -44.85
CA THR A 7 -8.57 46.56 -46.00
C THR A 7 -7.15 46.08 -45.60
N SER A 8 -6.93 44.78 -45.82
CA SER A 8 -5.85 44.11 -46.59
C SER A 8 -4.34 44.46 -46.47
N GLY A 9 -3.54 43.38 -46.30
CA GLY A 9 -2.15 43.19 -46.74
C GLY A 9 -1.47 42.15 -45.83
N GLY A 10 -1.24 40.88 -46.19
CA GLY A 10 -0.68 40.33 -47.43
C GLY A 10 0.70 39.74 -47.08
N GLY A 11 0.77 38.43 -46.81
CA GLY A 11 2.01 37.75 -46.43
C GLY A 11 1.85 36.23 -46.42
N GLU A 12 2.07 35.62 -47.57
CA GLU A 12 2.02 34.19 -47.84
C GLU A 12 3.12 33.44 -47.09
N GLY A 13 2.76 32.30 -46.48
CA GLY A 13 3.67 31.34 -45.88
C GLY A 13 3.10 29.94 -46.06
N SER A 14 3.41 29.33 -47.20
CA SER A 14 3.01 28.00 -47.63
C SER A 14 3.52 26.92 -46.67
N GLY A 15 2.61 26.13 -46.09
CA GLY A 15 2.91 24.94 -45.30
C GLY A 15 1.75 23.94 -45.37
N SER A 16 1.78 23.11 -46.41
CA SER A 16 1.12 21.80 -46.57
C SER A 16 0.00 21.44 -45.58
N ALA A 17 -1.24 21.63 -46.02
CA ALA A 17 -2.43 21.03 -45.41
C ALA A 17 -2.47 19.53 -45.73
N GLU A 18 -2.14 18.68 -44.76
CA GLU A 18 -2.55 17.28 -44.78
C GLU A 18 -4.05 17.21 -44.53
N ARG A 19 -4.80 16.81 -45.57
CA ARG A 19 -6.21 16.40 -45.46
C ARG A 19 -6.27 15.18 -44.53
N PHE A 20 -6.75 15.38 -43.31
CA PHE A 20 -7.19 14.27 -42.47
C PHE A 20 -8.63 13.92 -42.84
N ASP A 21 -8.80 12.70 -43.33
CA ASP A 21 -10.05 11.98 -43.61
C ASP A 21 -11.20 12.35 -42.66
N ASP A 22 -12.30 12.85 -43.24
CA ASP A 22 -13.63 12.77 -42.65
C ASP A 22 -14.07 11.30 -42.60
N ARG A 23 -13.66 10.59 -41.54
CA ARG A 23 -14.30 9.33 -41.13
C ARG A 23 -15.12 9.59 -39.88
N PRO A 24 -16.42 9.22 -39.86
CA PRO A 24 -17.21 9.33 -38.65
C PRO A 24 -16.56 8.46 -37.56
N LEU A 25 -16.27 9.07 -36.41
CA LEU A 25 -15.85 8.39 -35.18
C LEU A 25 -17.02 7.58 -34.60
N ASN A 26 -17.47 6.56 -35.35
CA ASN A 26 -18.25 5.46 -34.81
C ASN A 26 -17.27 4.52 -34.11
N GLY A 27 -17.03 4.76 -32.82
CA GLY A 27 -16.06 3.97 -32.06
C GLY A 27 -16.00 4.27 -30.56
N LEU A 28 -17.11 4.68 -29.93
CA LEU A 28 -17.29 4.66 -28.47
C LEU A 28 -18.72 4.24 -28.15
N GLY A 29 -19.09 3.06 -28.65
CA GLY A 29 -20.35 2.38 -28.37
C GLY A 29 -20.06 0.91 -28.23
N GLY A 30 -19.74 0.50 -27.01
CA GLY A 30 -19.42 -0.87 -26.67
C GLY A 30 -19.14 -0.95 -25.18
N TYR A 31 -20.19 -1.21 -24.39
CA TYR A 31 -20.07 -1.75 -23.04
C TYR A 31 -19.44 -3.15 -23.15
N GLY A 32 -18.12 -3.19 -23.32
CA GLY A 32 -17.32 -4.40 -23.19
C GLY A 32 -16.90 -4.57 -21.74
N ASP A 33 -16.82 -5.82 -21.27
CA ASP A 33 -16.40 -6.21 -19.93
C ASP A 33 -15.20 -5.39 -19.43
N GLU A 34 -15.45 -4.41 -18.55
CA GLU A 34 -14.38 -3.63 -17.91
C GLU A 34 -13.60 -4.55 -16.96
N ASP A 35 -12.26 -4.61 -17.13
CA ASP A 35 -11.39 -5.41 -16.28
C ASP A 35 -11.28 -4.81 -14.87
N TYR A 36 -12.01 -5.40 -13.91
CA TYR A 36 -12.01 -5.03 -12.49
C TYR A 36 -10.89 -5.71 -11.66
N SER A 37 -9.85 -6.28 -12.28
CA SER A 37 -8.73 -6.94 -11.58
C SER A 37 -8.00 -6.03 -10.57
N ASP A 38 -7.92 -4.73 -10.85
CA ASP A 38 -7.40 -3.72 -9.92
C ASP A 38 -8.21 -3.62 -8.62
N VAL A 39 -9.53 -3.82 -8.68
CA VAL A 39 -10.41 -3.73 -7.51
C VAL A 39 -10.24 -4.95 -6.61
N LYS A 40 -10.01 -6.14 -7.21
CA LYS A 40 -9.61 -7.34 -6.44
C LYS A 40 -8.29 -7.12 -5.70
N SER A 41 -7.38 -6.34 -6.28
CA SER A 41 -6.11 -5.97 -5.63
C SER A 41 -6.32 -5.05 -4.42
N LEU A 42 -7.29 -4.12 -4.48
CA LEU A 42 -7.70 -3.29 -3.34
C LEU A 42 -8.31 -4.12 -2.20
N VAL A 43 -9.02 -5.21 -2.52
CA VAL A 43 -9.67 -6.09 -1.55
C VAL A 43 -8.71 -7.11 -0.94
N ALA A 44 -7.79 -7.66 -1.73
CA ALA A 44 -6.78 -8.62 -1.27
C ALA A 44 -5.81 -8.01 -0.22
N GLN A 45 -5.69 -6.67 -0.16
CA GLN A 45 -4.88 -5.94 0.80
C GLN A 45 -5.38 -6.04 2.26
N ASN A 46 -6.58 -6.58 2.49
CA ASN A 46 -7.27 -6.49 3.79
C ASN A 46 -7.57 -7.83 4.47
N LYS A 47 -7.13 -8.96 3.90
CA LYS A 47 -7.31 -10.29 4.51
C LYS A 47 -6.52 -10.51 5.82
N GLY A 48 -5.71 -9.53 6.26
CA GLY A 48 -4.78 -9.65 7.39
C GLY A 48 -5.13 -8.85 8.64
N GLN A 49 -6.27 -8.15 8.71
CA GLN A 49 -6.69 -7.45 9.94
C GLN A 49 -7.78 -8.22 10.69
N ASN A 50 -7.67 -8.20 12.02
CA ASN A 50 -8.46 -8.92 13.03
C ASN A 50 -9.85 -9.43 12.61
N GLN A 51 -10.06 -10.73 12.82
CA GLN A 51 -11.36 -11.43 12.82
C GLN A 51 -12.26 -11.07 14.03
N GLN A 52 -11.99 -9.97 14.73
CA GLN A 52 -12.78 -9.56 15.89
C GLN A 52 -13.82 -8.53 15.43
N GLN A 53 -15.08 -8.97 15.36
CA GLN A 53 -16.26 -8.28 14.83
C GLN A 53 -16.30 -8.16 13.29
N VAL A 54 -16.39 -9.32 12.65
CA VAL A 54 -16.76 -9.40 11.24
C VAL A 54 -18.28 -9.30 11.12
N GLU A 55 -18.79 -8.19 10.58
CA GLU A 55 -20.23 -8.01 10.36
C GLU A 55 -20.63 -8.51 8.97
N ASN A 56 -21.58 -9.45 8.96
CA ASN A 56 -22.03 -10.09 7.72
C ASN A 56 -23.09 -9.23 7.04
N PHE A 57 -23.14 -9.23 5.69
CA PHE A 57 -24.11 -8.47 4.91
C PHE A 57 -25.57 -8.74 5.30
N ASN A 58 -25.87 -9.93 5.85
CA ASN A 58 -27.21 -10.28 6.36
C ASN A 58 -27.72 -9.34 7.46
N GLN A 59 -26.83 -8.65 8.18
CA GLN A 59 -27.19 -7.67 9.19
C GLN A 59 -27.60 -6.32 8.58
N PHE A 60 -27.42 -6.12 7.28
CA PHE A 60 -27.68 -4.89 6.53
C PHE A 60 -28.64 -5.16 5.35
N PRO A 61 -29.93 -5.45 5.62
CA PRO A 61 -30.92 -5.71 4.57
C PRO A 61 -31.13 -4.53 3.60
N GLU A 62 -30.66 -3.34 3.96
CA GLU A 62 -30.64 -2.15 3.11
C GLU A 62 -29.65 -2.26 1.94
N ILE A 63 -28.67 -3.15 2.01
CA ILE A 63 -27.75 -3.46 0.90
C ILE A 63 -28.44 -4.46 -0.01
N THR A 64 -28.59 -4.11 -1.30
CA THR A 64 -29.34 -4.98 -2.20
C THR A 64 -28.58 -6.27 -2.48
N PRO A 65 -29.30 -7.37 -2.80
CA PRO A 65 -28.66 -8.64 -3.17
C PRO A 65 -27.67 -8.50 -4.34
N GLU A 66 -27.95 -7.60 -5.29
CA GLU A 66 -27.05 -7.35 -6.43
C GLU A 66 -25.75 -6.66 -5.99
N THR A 67 -25.83 -5.67 -5.08
CA THR A 67 -24.63 -5.06 -4.49
C THR A 67 -23.82 -6.08 -3.70
N VAL A 68 -24.46 -6.90 -2.87
CA VAL A 68 -23.80 -7.99 -2.13
C VAL A 68 -23.06 -8.93 -3.10
N THR A 69 -23.73 -9.36 -4.19
CA THR A 69 -23.13 -10.23 -5.21
C THR A 69 -21.88 -9.61 -5.84
N LYS A 70 -21.94 -8.32 -6.18
CA LYS A 70 -20.80 -7.58 -6.75
C LYS A 70 -19.65 -7.47 -5.76
N LEU A 71 -19.92 -7.12 -4.50
CA LEU A 71 -18.92 -7.05 -3.44
C LEU A 71 -18.25 -8.42 -3.22
N GLN A 72 -19.02 -9.51 -3.19
CA GLN A 72 -18.48 -10.87 -3.08
C GLN A 72 -17.63 -11.26 -4.29
N GLY A 73 -18.01 -10.87 -5.51
CA GLY A 73 -17.21 -11.07 -6.72
C GLY A 73 -15.85 -10.34 -6.70
N LEU A 74 -15.75 -9.27 -5.92
CA LEU A 74 -14.51 -8.55 -5.64
C LEU A 74 -13.69 -9.16 -4.49
N GLY A 75 -14.21 -10.22 -3.84
CA GLY A 75 -13.59 -10.88 -2.69
C GLY A 75 -13.95 -10.27 -1.34
N ILE A 76 -14.95 -9.39 -1.28
CA ILE A 76 -15.47 -8.76 -0.06
C ILE A 76 -16.63 -9.60 0.44
N SER A 77 -16.38 -10.45 1.44
CA SER A 77 -17.40 -11.35 1.99
C SER A 77 -18.11 -10.79 3.22
N TYR A 78 -17.61 -9.69 3.78
CA TYR A 78 -18.13 -9.04 4.99
C TYR A 78 -17.74 -7.57 5.04
N LEU A 79 -18.39 -6.79 5.90
CA LEU A 79 -18.05 -5.39 6.15
C LEU A 79 -16.98 -5.27 7.23
N PHE A 80 -16.04 -4.35 7.04
CA PHE A 80 -15.12 -3.95 8.10
C PHE A 80 -15.83 -3.10 9.16
N PRO A 81 -15.30 -3.03 10.40
CA PRO A 81 -15.93 -2.28 11.48
C PRO A 81 -16.33 -0.84 11.10
N ILE A 82 -15.44 -0.10 10.43
CA ILE A 82 -15.76 1.27 9.99
C ILE A 82 -16.89 1.32 8.95
N GLN A 83 -17.00 0.30 8.10
CA GLN A 83 -18.05 0.22 7.09
C GLN A 83 -19.39 -0.09 7.75
N ALA A 84 -19.41 -1.02 8.71
CA ALA A 84 -20.59 -1.40 9.47
C ALA A 84 -21.13 -0.23 10.32
N GLU A 85 -20.27 0.38 11.14
CA GLU A 85 -20.62 1.49 12.03
C GLU A 85 -21.12 2.72 11.25
N CYS A 86 -20.50 3.04 10.12
CA CYS A 86 -20.90 4.19 9.31
C CYS A 86 -22.12 3.92 8.41
N PHE A 87 -22.48 2.65 8.14
CA PHE A 87 -23.47 2.31 7.12
C PHE A 87 -24.83 2.99 7.37
N ARG A 88 -25.47 2.70 8.51
CA ARG A 88 -26.82 3.21 8.83
C ARG A 88 -26.86 4.72 9.05
N PRO A 89 -25.89 5.33 9.78
CA PRO A 89 -25.76 6.78 9.84
C PRO A 89 -25.76 7.43 8.46
N ILE A 90 -24.91 6.94 7.55
CA ILE A 90 -24.80 7.52 6.21
C ILE A 90 -26.07 7.28 5.41
N TYR A 91 -26.60 6.06 5.43
CA TYR A 91 -27.81 5.68 4.72
C TYR A 91 -29.05 6.47 5.16
N SER A 92 -29.15 6.80 6.45
CA SER A 92 -30.25 7.61 7.01
C SER A 92 -30.10 9.11 6.77
N GLY A 93 -28.94 9.57 6.27
CA GLY A 93 -28.70 10.99 6.01
C GLY A 93 -28.10 11.79 7.17
N LYS A 94 -27.57 11.14 8.21
CA LYS A 94 -26.84 11.84 9.28
C LYS A 94 -25.45 12.27 8.80
N ASP A 95 -25.01 13.42 9.28
CA ASP A 95 -23.62 13.84 9.10
C ASP A 95 -22.70 12.92 9.89
N VAL A 96 -21.56 12.56 9.31
CA VAL A 96 -20.63 11.59 9.88
C VAL A 96 -19.20 12.08 9.75
N ILE A 97 -18.46 11.95 10.84
CA ILE A 97 -17.00 12.00 10.85
C ILE A 97 -16.51 10.59 11.20
N GLY A 98 -15.97 9.89 10.21
CA GLY A 98 -15.37 8.58 10.38
C GLY A 98 -13.85 8.68 10.52
N ARG A 99 -13.32 8.27 11.68
CA ARG A 99 -11.89 8.18 11.92
C ARG A 99 -11.43 6.74 12.04
N ASP A 100 -10.53 6.35 11.14
CA ASP A 100 -9.87 5.05 11.17
C ASP A 100 -8.55 5.09 10.38
N LEU A 101 -7.69 4.08 10.55
CA LEU A 101 -6.38 3.99 9.90
C LEU A 101 -6.49 3.87 8.37
N THR A 102 -5.41 4.19 7.66
CA THR A 102 -5.33 3.96 6.21
C THR A 102 -5.51 2.47 5.90
N GLY A 103 -6.29 2.15 4.87
CA GLY A 103 -6.53 0.75 4.45
C GLY A 103 -7.69 0.06 5.17
N SER A 104 -8.38 0.69 6.12
CA SER A 104 -9.55 0.09 6.79
C SER A 104 -10.83 0.03 5.93
N GLY A 105 -10.72 0.32 4.62
CA GLY A 105 -11.85 0.27 3.69
C GLY A 105 -12.82 1.45 3.79
N LYS A 106 -12.36 2.63 4.22
CA LYS A 106 -13.15 3.88 4.34
C LYS A 106 -13.92 4.25 3.06
N THR A 107 -13.34 4.01 1.87
CA THR A 107 -14.01 4.31 0.60
C THR A 107 -15.35 3.57 0.46
N LEU A 108 -15.41 2.29 0.81
CA LEU A 108 -16.66 1.53 0.78
C LEU A 108 -17.63 1.98 1.89
N ALA A 109 -17.10 2.48 3.02
CA ALA A 109 -17.89 2.94 4.15
C ALA A 109 -18.82 4.11 3.78
N PHE A 110 -18.43 4.97 2.82
CA PHE A 110 -19.35 5.98 2.28
C PHE A 110 -19.98 5.61 0.93
N CYS A 111 -19.25 4.94 0.03
CA CYS A 111 -19.77 4.66 -1.31
C CYS A 111 -21.01 3.76 -1.27
N VAL A 112 -20.97 2.67 -0.49
CA VAL A 112 -22.07 1.70 -0.45
C VAL A 112 -23.35 2.33 0.10
N PRO A 113 -23.38 2.91 1.33
CA PRO A 113 -24.62 3.48 1.85
C PRO A 113 -25.13 4.67 1.04
N LEU A 114 -24.26 5.51 0.44
CA LEU A 114 -24.70 6.60 -0.44
C LEU A 114 -25.41 6.09 -1.70
N VAL A 115 -24.81 5.11 -2.39
CA VAL A 115 -25.40 4.55 -3.61
C VAL A 115 -26.70 3.84 -3.29
N GLU A 116 -26.76 3.04 -2.22
CA GLU A 116 -27.99 2.34 -1.83
C GLU A 116 -29.11 3.30 -1.42
N LYS A 117 -28.78 4.38 -0.70
CA LYS A 117 -29.73 5.43 -0.35
C LYS A 117 -30.30 6.10 -1.60
N PHE A 118 -29.43 6.60 -2.49
CA PHE A 118 -29.86 7.29 -3.70
C PHE A 118 -30.67 6.39 -4.63
N ARG A 119 -30.35 5.10 -4.67
CA ARG A 119 -31.12 4.10 -5.42
C ARG A 119 -32.51 3.94 -4.84
N LYS A 120 -32.63 3.73 -3.53
CA LYS A 120 -33.94 3.61 -2.85
C LYS A 120 -34.80 4.85 -3.04
N GLU A 121 -34.19 6.03 -3.03
CA GLU A 121 -34.86 7.31 -3.24
C GLU A 121 -35.17 7.61 -4.73
N GLY A 122 -34.78 6.73 -5.67
CA GLY A 122 -34.97 6.94 -7.11
C GLY A 122 -34.18 8.10 -7.70
N LEU A 123 -33.15 8.56 -6.98
CA LEU A 123 -32.31 9.70 -7.38
C LEU A 123 -31.29 9.35 -8.45
N ILE A 124 -30.95 8.06 -8.57
CA ILE A 124 -30.06 7.50 -9.58
C ILE A 124 -30.82 6.46 -10.43
N GLY A 125 -30.32 6.19 -11.65
CA GLY A 125 -30.89 5.16 -12.54
C GLY A 125 -32.15 5.57 -13.32
N SER A 126 -32.70 6.77 -13.11
CA SER A 126 -33.97 7.24 -13.71
C SER A 126 -33.82 8.07 -15.00
N GLY A 127 -32.65 8.03 -15.64
CA GLY A 127 -32.41 8.57 -17.00
C GLY A 127 -32.06 10.07 -17.11
N LYS A 128 -32.39 10.91 -16.12
CA LYS A 128 -31.92 12.31 -16.07
C LYS A 128 -30.87 12.51 -14.98
N SER A 129 -29.59 12.34 -15.32
CA SER A 129 -28.52 12.58 -14.34
C SER A 129 -28.45 14.04 -13.92
N SER A 130 -28.36 14.24 -12.62
CA SER A 130 -28.15 15.54 -11.99
C SER A 130 -27.29 15.33 -10.75
N LEU A 131 -26.39 16.28 -10.46
CA LEU A 131 -25.36 16.07 -9.46
C LEU A 131 -25.95 15.80 -8.08
N LYS A 132 -25.73 14.60 -7.54
CA LYS A 132 -26.23 14.15 -6.23
C LYS A 132 -25.15 14.20 -5.15
N ALA A 133 -23.91 13.84 -5.50
CA ALA A 133 -22.81 13.85 -4.55
C ALA A 133 -21.51 14.39 -5.14
N ILE A 134 -20.80 15.18 -4.34
CA ILE A 134 -19.41 15.59 -4.60
C ILE A 134 -18.51 14.83 -3.64
N ILE A 135 -17.45 14.21 -4.16
CA ILE A 135 -16.44 13.51 -3.36
C ILE A 135 -15.09 14.15 -3.64
N LEU A 136 -14.54 14.80 -2.62
CA LEU A 136 -13.21 15.41 -2.63
C LEU A 136 -12.18 14.38 -2.19
N ALA A 137 -11.11 14.27 -2.95
CA ALA A 137 -9.94 13.47 -2.60
C ALA A 137 -8.66 14.32 -2.72
N PRO A 138 -7.61 14.07 -1.92
CA PRO A 138 -6.35 14.81 -1.99
C PRO A 138 -5.56 14.60 -3.29
N THR A 139 -5.70 13.44 -3.94
CA THR A 139 -4.85 13.06 -5.08
C THR A 139 -5.67 12.51 -6.25
N ARG A 140 -5.06 12.56 -7.45
CA ARG A 140 -5.66 12.05 -8.68
C ARG A 140 -5.95 10.56 -8.56
N GLU A 141 -5.02 9.82 -8.00
CA GLU A 141 -5.07 8.38 -7.89
C GLU A 141 -6.19 7.95 -6.94
N LEU A 142 -6.33 8.62 -5.80
CA LEU A 142 -7.43 8.34 -4.87
C LEU A 142 -8.78 8.72 -5.47
N ALA A 143 -8.87 9.85 -6.19
CA ALA A 143 -10.10 10.20 -6.93
C ALA A 143 -10.48 9.13 -7.98
N LEU A 144 -9.50 8.59 -8.71
CA LEU A 144 -9.72 7.50 -9.66
C LEU A 144 -10.14 6.20 -8.95
N GLN A 145 -9.57 5.88 -7.78
CA GLN A 145 -9.97 4.72 -6.98
C GLN A 145 -11.42 4.82 -6.51
N VAL A 146 -11.81 5.96 -5.96
CA VAL A 146 -13.21 6.23 -5.54
C VAL A 146 -14.15 6.09 -6.74
N SER A 147 -13.79 6.65 -7.90
CA SER A 147 -14.61 6.54 -9.11
C SER A 147 -14.79 5.09 -9.56
N LYS A 148 -13.73 4.27 -9.52
CA LYS A 148 -13.81 2.84 -9.82
C LYS A 148 -14.78 2.15 -8.87
N VAL A 149 -14.68 2.39 -7.57
CA VAL A 149 -15.59 1.81 -6.56
C VAL A 149 -17.05 2.17 -6.86
N LEU A 150 -17.34 3.44 -7.12
CA LEU A 150 -18.70 3.86 -7.48
C LEU A 150 -19.20 3.14 -8.74
N LYS A 151 -18.40 3.06 -9.80
CA LYS A 151 -18.78 2.37 -11.04
C LYS A 151 -19.06 0.89 -10.81
N CYS A 152 -18.30 0.21 -9.94
CA CYS A 152 -18.55 -1.18 -9.57
C CYS A 152 -19.91 -1.39 -8.89
N LEU A 153 -20.47 -0.36 -8.24
CA LEU A 153 -21.75 -0.43 -7.52
C LEU A 153 -22.98 -0.17 -8.40
N ARG A 154 -22.82 0.09 -9.70
CA ARG A 154 -23.93 0.22 -10.66
C ARG A 154 -24.68 -1.10 -10.79
N HIS A 155 -26.01 -1.10 -10.78
CA HIS A 155 -26.80 -2.31 -11.07
C HIS A 155 -27.09 -2.44 -12.57
N HIS A 156 -27.51 -3.63 -13.00
CA HIS A 156 -28.06 -3.80 -14.34
C HIS A 156 -29.28 -2.88 -14.53
N GLY A 157 -29.16 -1.89 -15.41
CA GLY A 157 -30.21 -0.89 -15.70
C GLY A 157 -30.18 0.38 -14.84
N ASP A 158 -29.38 0.42 -13.77
CA ASP A 158 -29.12 1.62 -12.95
C ASP A 158 -27.80 2.27 -13.40
N GLU A 159 -27.85 2.96 -14.54
CA GLU A 159 -26.68 3.65 -15.08
C GLU A 159 -26.58 5.09 -14.56
N PHE A 160 -26.08 5.25 -13.34
CA PHE A 160 -25.66 6.57 -12.86
C PHE A 160 -24.29 6.96 -13.41
N ARG A 161 -24.08 8.25 -13.65
CA ARG A 161 -22.87 8.79 -14.26
C ARG A 161 -21.89 9.31 -13.21
N VAL A 162 -20.63 8.87 -13.33
CA VAL A 162 -19.52 9.28 -12.45
C VAL A 162 -18.47 9.96 -13.30
N ILE A 163 -18.18 11.23 -13.01
CA ILE A 163 -17.05 11.95 -13.59
C ILE A 163 -15.91 12.03 -12.57
N THR A 164 -14.67 11.96 -13.05
CA THR A 164 -13.47 12.17 -12.23
C THR A 164 -12.67 13.35 -12.74
N VAL A 165 -12.53 14.40 -11.92
CA VAL A 165 -11.81 15.61 -12.29
C VAL A 165 -10.51 15.76 -11.51
N TYR A 166 -9.44 16.10 -12.23
CA TYR A 166 -8.12 16.37 -11.67
C TYR A 166 -7.30 17.25 -12.62
N GLY A 167 -6.20 17.82 -12.11
CA GLY A 167 -5.27 18.65 -12.88
C GLY A 167 -4.51 17.87 -13.96
N GLY A 168 -3.88 18.58 -14.90
CA GLY A 168 -3.09 17.97 -15.99
C GLY A 168 -3.90 17.54 -17.21
N VAL A 169 -5.24 17.61 -17.15
CA VAL A 169 -6.15 17.44 -18.29
C VAL A 169 -6.81 18.80 -18.59
N PRO A 170 -7.02 19.20 -19.85
CA PRO A 170 -7.69 20.46 -20.18
C PRO A 170 -9.11 20.54 -19.59
N ILE A 171 -9.45 21.68 -18.97
CA ILE A 171 -10.73 21.84 -18.24
C ILE A 171 -11.96 21.79 -19.13
N HIS A 172 -11.82 22.22 -20.39
CA HIS A 172 -12.93 22.21 -21.33
C HIS A 172 -13.42 20.78 -21.64
N VAL A 173 -12.52 19.78 -21.60
CA VAL A 173 -12.89 18.35 -21.78
C VAL A 173 -13.80 17.91 -20.64
N GLN A 174 -13.37 18.16 -19.40
CA GLN A 174 -14.15 17.85 -18.19
C GLN A 174 -15.46 18.65 -18.12
N THR A 175 -15.47 19.89 -18.65
CA THR A 175 -16.66 20.74 -18.70
C THR A 175 -17.71 20.20 -19.68
N LYS A 176 -17.30 19.67 -20.85
CA LYS A 176 -18.21 19.02 -21.80
C LYS A 176 -18.87 17.77 -21.21
N GLU A 177 -18.11 16.99 -20.44
CA GLU A 177 -18.63 15.81 -19.75
C GLU A 177 -19.64 16.19 -18.66
N LEU A 178 -19.36 17.24 -17.87
CA LEU A 178 -20.31 17.82 -16.91
C LEU A 178 -21.62 18.25 -17.55
N GLN A 179 -21.56 18.89 -18.73
CA GLN A 179 -22.74 19.36 -19.47
C GLN A 179 -23.65 18.22 -19.93
N SER A 180 -23.10 17.02 -20.11
CA SER A 180 -23.90 15.84 -20.46
C SER A 180 -24.79 15.40 -19.29
N GLY A 181 -24.47 15.81 -18.06
CA GLY A 181 -25.13 15.42 -16.81
C GLY A 181 -24.34 14.35 -16.06
N VAL A 182 -24.23 14.50 -14.75
CA VAL A 182 -23.46 13.62 -13.85
C VAL A 182 -24.22 13.41 -12.56
N ASP A 183 -24.10 12.24 -11.94
CA ASP A 183 -24.72 11.92 -10.64
C ASP A 183 -23.69 12.03 -9.51
N PHE A 184 -22.46 11.57 -9.76
CA PHE A 184 -21.34 11.66 -8.82
C PHE A 184 -20.18 12.45 -9.44
N PHE A 185 -19.72 13.47 -8.72
CA PHE A 185 -18.58 14.31 -9.09
C PHE A 185 -17.42 14.04 -8.15
N VAL A 186 -16.47 13.22 -8.61
CA VAL A 186 -15.29 12.85 -7.84
C VAL A 186 -14.11 13.68 -8.31
N GLY A 187 -13.26 14.20 -7.43
CA GLY A 187 -12.07 14.90 -7.91
C GLY A 187 -11.11 15.43 -6.87
N THR A 188 -9.96 15.87 -7.36
CA THR A 188 -8.97 16.57 -6.54
C THR A 188 -9.47 17.94 -6.12
N THR A 189 -9.25 18.33 -4.86
CA THR A 189 -9.75 19.58 -4.27
C THR A 189 -9.55 20.80 -5.16
N GLY A 190 -8.32 21.07 -5.58
CA GLY A 190 -8.02 22.23 -6.43
C GLY A 190 -8.78 22.22 -7.77
N ARG A 191 -8.93 21.05 -8.40
CA ARG A 191 -9.68 20.96 -9.66
C ARG A 191 -11.19 21.09 -9.47
N VAL A 192 -11.73 20.53 -8.40
CA VAL A 192 -13.14 20.74 -8.05
C VAL A 192 -13.40 22.22 -7.84
N MET A 193 -12.56 22.89 -7.06
CA MET A 193 -12.60 24.33 -6.85
C MET A 193 -12.58 25.13 -8.17
N ASP A 194 -11.70 24.79 -9.12
CA ASP A 194 -11.68 25.44 -10.45
C ASP A 194 -13.04 25.36 -11.16
N HIS A 195 -13.70 24.20 -11.12
CA HIS A 195 -15.03 24.03 -11.71
C HIS A 195 -16.10 24.84 -10.98
N ILE A 196 -16.04 24.94 -9.65
CA ILE A 196 -16.94 25.77 -8.85
C ILE A 196 -16.77 27.25 -9.20
N ARG A 197 -15.53 27.75 -9.22
CA ARG A 197 -15.20 29.16 -9.53
C ARG A 197 -15.65 29.56 -10.94
N ARG A 198 -15.60 28.64 -11.90
CA ARG A 198 -16.05 28.85 -13.28
C ARG A 198 -17.55 28.72 -13.49
N GLY A 199 -18.31 28.32 -12.46
CA GLY A 199 -19.75 28.09 -12.59
C GLY A 199 -20.11 26.88 -13.44
N ASN A 200 -19.21 25.91 -13.59
CA ASN A 200 -19.41 24.73 -14.41
C ASN A 200 -20.34 23.68 -13.75
N ILE A 201 -20.67 23.85 -12.47
CA ILE A 201 -21.40 22.87 -11.67
C ILE A 201 -22.77 23.42 -11.27
N ASN A 202 -23.81 22.63 -11.51
CA ASN A 202 -25.15 22.88 -11.00
C ASN A 202 -25.40 22.07 -9.73
N PHE A 203 -25.58 22.76 -8.59
CA PHE A 203 -25.77 22.13 -7.28
C PHE A 203 -27.23 21.88 -6.90
N THR A 204 -28.20 22.24 -7.76
CA THR A 204 -29.64 22.21 -7.41
C THR A 204 -30.14 20.87 -6.87
N ALA A 205 -29.58 19.75 -7.37
CA ALA A 205 -29.99 18.41 -6.99
C ALA A 205 -29.06 17.73 -5.96
N MET A 206 -28.11 18.48 -5.39
CA MET A 206 -27.04 17.91 -4.57
C MET A 206 -27.56 17.53 -3.17
N ARG A 207 -27.10 16.37 -2.69
CA ARG A 207 -27.58 15.71 -1.47
C ARG A 207 -26.45 15.39 -0.50
N ALA A 208 -25.24 15.15 -0.98
CA ALA A 208 -24.14 14.74 -0.14
C ALA A 208 -22.79 15.35 -0.58
N VAL A 209 -21.94 15.61 0.41
CA VAL A 209 -20.56 16.04 0.24
C VAL A 209 -19.67 15.11 1.05
N VAL A 210 -18.69 14.52 0.38
CA VAL A 210 -17.73 13.61 1.00
C VAL A 210 -16.33 14.19 0.92
N LEU A 211 -15.61 14.18 2.03
CA LEU A 211 -14.20 14.52 2.12
C LEU A 211 -13.44 13.24 2.50
N ASP A 212 -12.73 12.64 1.54
CA ASP A 212 -11.91 11.45 1.78
C ASP A 212 -10.45 11.86 2.03
N GLU A 213 -9.82 11.28 3.05
CA GLU A 213 -8.48 11.65 3.54
C GLU A 213 -8.32 13.17 3.76
N ALA A 214 -9.27 13.78 4.48
CA ALA A 214 -9.27 15.23 4.63
C ALA A 214 -8.07 15.78 5.40
N ASP A 215 -7.46 15.02 6.32
CA ASP A 215 -6.17 15.39 6.91
C ASP A 215 -5.05 15.53 5.88
N GLN A 216 -5.02 14.68 4.86
CA GLN A 216 -4.09 14.83 3.75
C GLN A 216 -4.37 16.12 2.99
N MET A 217 -5.64 16.45 2.71
CA MET A 217 -5.97 17.68 1.99
C MET A 217 -5.49 18.94 2.76
N LEU A 218 -5.60 18.94 4.09
CA LEU A 218 -5.09 20.03 4.93
C LEU A 218 -3.56 20.12 4.89
N ASN A 219 -2.87 18.99 4.98
CA ASN A 219 -1.41 18.94 4.88
C ASN A 219 -0.89 19.44 3.52
N MET A 220 -1.72 19.37 2.47
CA MET A 220 -1.42 19.89 1.14
C MET A 220 -1.78 21.39 0.99
N GLY A 221 -2.27 22.03 2.05
CA GLY A 221 -2.63 23.45 2.05
C GLY A 221 -4.01 23.76 1.48
N PHE A 222 -4.90 22.77 1.31
CA PHE A 222 -6.22 22.97 0.71
C PHE A 222 -7.32 23.41 1.69
N ALA A 223 -6.98 23.82 2.92
CA ALA A 223 -7.97 24.19 3.94
C ALA A 223 -8.95 25.27 3.44
N GLU A 224 -8.43 26.38 2.91
CA GLU A 224 -9.23 27.49 2.38
C GLU A 224 -10.07 27.09 1.16
N ASP A 225 -9.50 26.23 0.29
CA ASP A 225 -10.22 25.73 -0.88
C ASP A 225 -11.41 24.86 -0.44
N ILE A 226 -11.24 24.01 0.58
CA ILE A 226 -12.33 23.19 1.12
C ILE A 226 -13.41 24.08 1.74
N GLU A 227 -13.05 25.03 2.59
CA GLU A 227 -14.01 25.96 3.22
C GLU A 227 -14.84 26.71 2.17
N THR A 228 -14.20 27.17 1.10
CA THR A 228 -14.88 27.86 0.01
C THR A 228 -15.79 26.93 -0.79
N ILE A 229 -15.37 25.68 -1.02
CA ILE A 229 -16.24 24.66 -1.61
C ILE A 229 -17.47 24.49 -0.71
N MET A 230 -17.28 24.16 0.57
CA MET A 230 -18.36 23.88 1.54
C MET A 230 -19.33 25.06 1.67
N LYS A 231 -18.80 26.30 1.71
CA LYS A 231 -19.59 27.53 1.70
C LYS A 231 -20.40 27.68 0.42
N SER A 232 -19.76 27.51 -0.75
CA SER A 232 -20.44 27.57 -2.05
C SER A 232 -21.57 26.54 -2.14
N LEU A 233 -21.37 25.37 -1.53
CA LEU A 233 -22.38 24.32 -1.48
C LEU A 233 -23.58 24.76 -0.63
N LYS A 234 -23.36 25.16 0.63
CA LYS A 234 -24.43 25.67 1.49
C LYS A 234 -25.22 26.83 0.87
N GLU A 235 -24.54 27.77 0.20
CA GLU A 235 -25.18 28.96 -0.38
C GLU A 235 -25.95 28.67 -1.69
N LYS A 236 -25.51 27.69 -2.49
CA LYS A 236 -26.06 27.46 -3.84
C LYS A 236 -27.06 26.29 -3.91
N THR A 237 -27.36 25.68 -2.78
CA THR A 237 -28.29 24.55 -2.71
C THR A 237 -29.54 24.90 -1.92
N ASN A 238 -30.70 24.49 -2.43
CA ASN A 238 -32.00 24.71 -1.77
C ASN A 238 -32.43 23.53 -0.88
N THR A 239 -31.62 22.47 -0.81
CA THR A 239 -31.87 21.29 0.02
C THR A 239 -30.80 21.19 1.08
N LYS A 240 -31.05 20.42 2.15
CA LYS A 240 -30.02 20.08 3.13
C LYS A 240 -29.01 19.09 2.51
N GLN A 241 -27.72 19.33 2.69
CA GLN A 241 -26.64 18.41 2.29
C GLN A 241 -26.20 17.62 3.49
N GLN A 242 -25.99 16.33 3.28
CA GLN A 242 -25.29 15.47 4.22
C GLN A 242 -23.77 15.63 4.05
N PHE A 243 -23.05 15.89 5.13
CA PHE A 243 -21.60 16.00 5.16
C PHE A 243 -20.99 14.72 5.74
N ILE A 244 -20.05 14.13 5.00
CA ILE A 244 -19.39 12.88 5.36
C ILE A 244 -17.88 13.07 5.26
N LEU A 245 -17.19 13.00 6.39
CA LEU A 245 -15.77 13.29 6.49
C LEU A 245 -15.04 12.03 6.94
N PHE A 246 -14.07 11.59 6.16
CA PHE A 246 -13.20 10.47 6.50
C PHE A 246 -11.75 10.93 6.63
N SER A 247 -11.10 10.52 7.71
CA SER A 247 -9.73 10.91 8.02
C SER A 247 -9.03 9.87 8.86
N ALA A 248 -7.70 9.82 8.80
CA ALA A 248 -6.93 9.03 9.75
C ALA A 248 -6.66 9.82 11.04
N THR A 249 -6.28 11.09 10.87
CA THR A 249 -6.04 12.03 11.97
C THR A 249 -7.18 13.06 12.09
N ILE A 250 -7.37 13.66 13.27
CA ILE A 250 -8.39 14.72 13.49
C ILE A 250 -7.68 15.97 14.01
N PRO A 251 -7.13 16.82 13.12
CA PRO A 251 -6.59 18.11 13.51
C PRO A 251 -7.73 19.07 13.91
N ASP A 252 -7.42 20.14 14.65
CA ASP A 252 -8.44 21.08 15.17
C ASP A 252 -9.30 21.72 14.07
N TRP A 253 -8.74 21.89 12.87
CA TRP A 253 -9.50 22.34 11.71
C TRP A 253 -10.72 21.45 11.43
N PHE A 254 -10.65 20.13 11.63
CA PHE A 254 -11.81 19.26 11.44
C PHE A 254 -12.93 19.57 12.43
N LYS A 255 -12.59 19.83 13.69
CA LYS A 255 -13.59 20.17 14.72
C LYS A 255 -14.28 21.47 14.34
N ASN A 256 -13.52 22.48 13.95
CA ASN A 256 -14.05 23.76 13.50
C ASN A 256 -14.91 23.60 12.23
N THR A 257 -14.50 22.77 11.28
CA THR A 257 -15.27 22.49 10.07
C THR A 257 -16.57 21.77 10.39
N ALA A 258 -16.56 20.81 11.31
CA ALA A 258 -17.76 20.14 11.77
C ALA A 258 -18.76 21.14 12.37
N GLU A 259 -18.30 21.99 13.30
CA GLU A 259 -19.13 23.00 13.96
C GLU A 259 -19.72 24.03 12.98
N ASN A 260 -18.98 24.41 11.93
CA ASN A 260 -19.44 25.42 10.97
C ASN A 260 -20.33 24.85 9.85
N TYR A 261 -20.10 23.59 9.45
CA TYR A 261 -20.72 23.03 8.25
C TYR A 261 -21.70 21.90 8.51
N MET A 262 -21.48 21.08 9.54
CA MET A 262 -22.34 19.95 9.89
C MET A 262 -23.48 20.37 10.82
N GLU A 263 -24.44 19.48 10.97
CA GLU A 263 -25.52 19.60 11.95
C GLU A 263 -25.04 19.25 13.35
N GLU A 264 -25.62 19.85 14.40
CA GLU A 264 -25.21 19.62 15.79
C GLU A 264 -25.27 18.14 16.22
N ASP A 265 -26.11 17.31 15.59
CA ASP A 265 -26.26 15.88 15.88
C ASP A 265 -25.39 14.96 15.00
N TYR A 266 -24.32 15.49 14.40
CA TYR A 266 -23.36 14.69 13.62
C TYR A 266 -22.76 13.57 14.47
N LEU A 267 -22.50 12.42 13.84
CA LEU A 267 -21.91 11.27 14.52
C LEU A 267 -20.39 11.24 14.32
N TYR A 268 -19.66 11.26 15.43
CA TYR A 268 -18.22 11.02 15.45
C TYR A 268 -17.94 9.54 15.72
N ILE A 269 -17.62 8.80 14.66
CA ILE A 269 -17.28 7.37 14.73
C ILE A 269 -15.77 7.25 14.73
N ASN A 270 -15.21 7.01 15.91
CA ASN A 270 -13.77 6.92 16.09
C ASN A 270 -13.35 5.50 16.46
N LEU A 271 -12.87 4.78 15.46
CA LEU A 271 -12.32 3.44 15.69
C LEU A 271 -10.81 3.50 15.97
N ALA A 272 -10.14 4.63 15.73
CA ALA A 272 -8.69 4.78 15.90
C ALA A 272 -8.24 5.02 17.36
N GLU A 273 -9.15 5.10 18.35
CA GLU A 273 -8.81 5.47 19.75
C GLU A 273 -7.88 4.48 20.44
N ASN A 274 -8.01 3.19 20.14
CA ASN A 274 -7.15 2.16 20.70
C ASN A 274 -6.08 1.75 19.69
N LEU A 275 -5.10 2.64 19.45
CA LEU A 275 -3.95 2.35 18.59
C LEU A 275 -3.24 1.05 18.98
N LYS A 276 -3.19 0.74 20.29
CA LYS A 276 -2.67 -0.54 20.83
C LYS A 276 -3.32 -1.78 20.22
N ASN A 277 -4.64 -1.73 19.94
CA ASN A 277 -5.36 -2.85 19.34
C ASN A 277 -5.17 -2.94 17.82
N LYS A 278 -4.54 -1.92 17.21
CA LYS A 278 -4.42 -1.74 15.75
C LYS A 278 -2.98 -1.81 15.24
N THR A 279 -2.01 -1.93 16.14
CA THR A 279 -0.62 -2.25 15.79
C THR A 279 -0.58 -3.51 14.93
N PRO A 280 0.08 -3.49 13.76
CA PRO A 280 0.20 -4.65 12.89
C PRO A 280 0.87 -5.81 13.66
N ARG A 281 0.09 -6.81 14.09
CA ARG A 281 0.60 -7.92 14.91
C ARG A 281 1.65 -8.78 14.19
N ASN A 282 1.64 -8.76 12.86
CA ASN A 282 2.57 -9.52 12.03
C ASN A 282 3.77 -8.69 11.59
N VAL A 283 4.09 -7.59 12.28
CA VAL A 283 5.28 -6.79 12.02
C VAL A 283 6.22 -6.88 13.20
N THR A 284 7.45 -7.29 12.93
CA THR A 284 8.55 -7.18 13.89
C THR A 284 9.06 -5.74 13.88
N HIS A 285 8.97 -5.09 15.03
CA HIS A 285 9.47 -3.74 15.24
C HIS A 285 10.85 -3.81 15.89
N ILE A 286 11.87 -3.27 15.21
CA ILE A 286 13.26 -3.24 15.69
C ILE A 286 13.65 -1.79 15.91
N LEU A 287 14.22 -1.49 17.08
CA LEU A 287 14.76 -0.18 17.42
C LEU A 287 16.28 -0.24 17.43
N VAL A 288 16.92 0.67 16.69
CA VAL A 288 18.38 0.79 16.66
C VAL A 288 18.78 2.19 17.09
N ARG A 289 19.47 2.29 18.22
CA ARG A 289 19.89 3.56 18.81
C ARG A 289 21.27 3.93 18.29
N ILE A 290 21.32 4.87 17.35
CA ILE A 290 22.55 5.24 16.64
C ILE A 290 22.64 6.76 16.47
N PRO A 291 23.84 7.34 16.60
CA PRO A 291 24.08 8.71 16.15
C PRO A 291 23.80 8.86 14.66
N SER A 292 23.32 10.04 14.26
CA SER A 292 23.01 10.32 12.85
C SER A 292 24.17 10.05 11.89
N SER A 293 25.42 10.18 12.34
CA SER A 293 26.63 9.92 11.54
C SER A 293 26.83 8.46 11.13
N GLN A 294 26.18 7.50 11.81
CA GLN A 294 26.31 6.07 11.53
C GLN A 294 25.14 5.50 10.72
N ARG A 295 24.10 6.31 10.44
CA ARG A 295 22.89 5.87 9.75
C ARG A 295 23.18 5.17 8.44
N GLU A 296 24.12 5.68 7.65
CA GLU A 296 24.46 5.09 6.33
C GLU A 296 25.08 3.69 6.45
N GLU A 297 26.03 3.51 7.38
CA GLU A 297 26.68 2.20 7.60
C GLU A 297 25.65 1.16 8.07
N ILE A 298 24.82 1.54 9.05
CA ILE A 298 23.81 0.63 9.60
C ILE A 298 22.72 0.34 8.58
N LEU A 299 22.30 1.34 7.78
CA LEU A 299 21.38 1.14 6.66
C LEU A 299 21.93 0.11 5.67
N ALA A 300 23.23 0.14 5.38
CA ALA A 300 23.87 -0.85 4.52
C ALA A 300 23.72 -2.28 5.05
N LYS A 301 23.97 -2.46 6.35
CA LYS A 301 23.82 -3.77 7.01
C LYS A 301 22.37 -4.24 7.03
N VAL A 302 21.42 -3.35 7.31
CA VAL A 302 19.97 -3.66 7.24
C VAL A 302 19.57 -4.11 5.83
N MET A 303 20.01 -3.37 4.80
CA MET A 303 19.68 -3.69 3.41
C MET A 303 20.29 -5.02 2.99
N ALA A 304 21.57 -5.24 3.29
CA ALA A 304 22.26 -6.48 2.99
C ALA A 304 21.57 -7.70 3.62
N ARG A 305 21.00 -7.54 4.82
CA ARG A 305 20.30 -8.60 5.54
C ARG A 305 18.94 -8.97 4.95
N TYR A 306 18.11 -7.97 4.67
CA TYR A 306 16.69 -8.18 4.38
C TYR A 306 16.37 -8.13 2.88
N LEU A 307 17.30 -7.63 2.05
CA LEU A 307 17.17 -7.58 0.59
C LEU A 307 18.07 -8.60 -0.13
N GLU A 308 18.44 -9.70 0.52
CA GLU A 308 19.29 -10.76 -0.06
C GLU A 308 18.71 -11.39 -1.35
N ASN A 309 17.38 -11.34 -1.53
CA ASN A 309 16.70 -11.85 -2.72
C ASN A 309 16.33 -10.69 -3.66
N ASP A 310 16.58 -10.84 -4.97
CA ASP A 310 16.21 -9.87 -6.00
C ASP A 310 14.70 -9.57 -6.08
N LYS A 311 13.86 -10.36 -5.41
CA LYS A 311 12.42 -10.13 -5.28
C LYS A 311 12.02 -9.27 -4.08
N SER A 312 12.88 -9.15 -3.07
CA SER A 312 12.58 -8.38 -1.86
C SER A 312 12.54 -6.89 -2.16
N LYS A 313 11.59 -6.19 -1.52
CA LYS A 313 11.43 -4.74 -1.67
C LYS A 313 11.49 -4.05 -0.32
N ALA A 314 11.98 -2.81 -0.31
CA ALA A 314 12.01 -1.97 0.87
C ALA A 314 11.46 -0.56 0.61
N ILE A 315 10.95 0.06 1.67
CA ILE A 315 10.71 1.51 1.73
C ILE A 315 11.55 2.07 2.87
N VAL A 316 12.33 3.10 2.56
CA VAL A 316 13.09 3.90 3.52
C VAL A 316 12.38 5.23 3.72
N PHE A 317 11.82 5.43 4.90
CA PHE A 317 11.16 6.68 5.27
C PHE A 317 12.15 7.68 5.86
N THR A 318 12.00 8.93 5.43
CA THR A 318 12.74 10.09 5.94
C THR A 318 11.81 11.31 6.03
N THR A 319 12.16 12.30 6.85
CA THR A 319 11.34 13.50 7.02
C THR A 319 11.52 14.50 5.87
N THR A 320 12.76 14.71 5.40
CA THR A 320 13.04 15.78 4.43
C THR A 320 13.25 15.26 3.01
N LYS A 321 12.91 16.11 2.03
CA LYS A 321 13.16 15.82 0.61
C LYS A 321 14.65 15.77 0.26
N ASN A 322 15.49 16.49 0.99
CA ASN A 322 16.93 16.48 0.78
C ASN A 322 17.52 15.14 1.21
N ASP A 323 17.16 14.67 2.41
CA ASP A 323 17.55 13.34 2.88
C ASP A 323 17.04 12.25 1.93
N ALA A 324 15.81 12.38 1.42
CA ALA A 324 15.26 11.40 0.48
C ALA A 324 16.13 11.30 -0.79
N ARG A 325 16.62 12.44 -1.27
CA ARG A 325 17.50 12.53 -2.43
C ARG A 325 18.88 11.94 -2.12
N GLU A 326 19.52 12.39 -1.05
CA GLU A 326 20.86 11.97 -0.66
C GLU A 326 20.93 10.47 -0.38
N ILE A 327 19.99 9.96 0.43
CA ILE A 327 19.91 8.53 0.77
C ILE A 327 19.68 7.71 -0.50
N SER A 328 18.77 8.12 -1.39
CA SER A 328 18.53 7.37 -2.65
C SER A 328 19.76 7.26 -3.56
N GLN A 329 20.71 8.18 -3.43
CA GLN A 329 21.95 8.21 -4.20
C GLN A 329 23.11 7.50 -3.49
N SER A 330 22.91 7.05 -2.24
CA SER A 330 23.93 6.34 -1.48
C SER A 330 24.37 5.07 -2.22
N SER A 331 25.68 4.80 -2.19
CA SER A 331 26.28 3.59 -2.74
C SER A 331 25.75 2.31 -2.11
N VAL A 332 25.17 2.42 -0.90
CA VAL A 332 24.50 1.32 -0.19
C VAL A 332 23.50 0.56 -1.08
N PHE A 333 22.81 1.27 -1.97
CA PHE A 333 21.77 0.68 -2.80
C PHE A 333 22.26 0.14 -4.14
N GLY A 334 23.53 0.37 -4.51
CA GLY A 334 24.07 -0.06 -5.81
C GLY A 334 23.26 0.44 -7.01
N GLY A 335 22.62 1.61 -6.90
CA GLY A 335 21.75 2.18 -7.94
C GLY A 335 20.34 1.59 -8.02
N LYS A 336 19.93 0.73 -7.08
CA LYS A 336 18.57 0.13 -7.02
C LYS A 336 17.57 0.93 -6.16
N ALA A 337 17.89 2.17 -5.79
CA ALA A 337 17.02 3.06 -5.02
C ALA A 337 16.52 4.25 -5.86
N GLU A 338 15.29 4.69 -5.61
CA GLU A 338 14.73 5.93 -6.17
C GLU A 338 14.02 6.76 -5.10
N ALA A 339 14.17 8.08 -5.18
CA ALA A 339 13.52 9.02 -4.28
C ALA A 339 12.07 9.33 -4.68
N LEU A 340 11.20 9.44 -3.67
CA LEU A 340 9.81 9.86 -3.80
C LEU A 340 9.52 10.95 -2.76
N HIS A 341 9.47 12.21 -3.20
CA HIS A 341 9.22 13.38 -2.33
C HIS A 341 8.31 14.41 -3.01
N GLY A 342 7.99 15.51 -2.33
CA GLY A 342 7.09 16.58 -2.82
C GLY A 342 7.52 17.19 -4.16
N ASP A 343 8.81 17.47 -4.33
CA ASP A 343 9.33 18.07 -5.57
C ASP A 343 9.42 17.11 -6.77
N VAL A 344 9.16 15.80 -6.59
CA VAL A 344 9.17 14.86 -7.73
C VAL A 344 7.90 15.08 -8.56
N PRO A 345 8.01 15.45 -9.86
CA PRO A 345 6.83 15.66 -10.70
C PRO A 345 5.96 14.41 -10.78
N GLN A 346 4.64 14.57 -10.87
CA GLN A 346 3.69 13.44 -10.85
C GLN A 346 4.00 12.36 -11.90
N ARG A 347 4.38 12.76 -13.12
CA ARG A 347 4.77 11.82 -14.19
C ARG A 347 5.99 10.97 -13.78
N SER A 348 6.96 11.58 -13.11
CA SER A 348 8.13 10.87 -12.58
C SER A 348 7.74 9.96 -11.42
N ARG A 349 6.84 10.40 -10.53
CA ARG A 349 6.29 9.54 -9.45
C ARG A 349 5.63 8.28 -10.01
N GLU A 350 4.75 8.42 -11.00
CA GLU A 350 4.10 7.29 -11.67
C GLU A 350 5.12 6.33 -12.31
N PHE A 351 6.17 6.88 -12.94
CA PHE A 351 7.25 6.09 -13.54
C PHE A 351 8.07 5.32 -12.51
N VAL A 352 8.51 5.97 -11.43
CA VAL A 352 9.26 5.37 -10.31
C VAL A 352 8.45 4.21 -9.72
N LEU A 353 7.16 4.45 -9.43
CA LEU A 353 6.28 3.42 -8.88
C LEU A 353 6.06 2.26 -9.84
N LYS A 354 5.96 2.52 -11.14
CA LYS A 354 5.89 1.46 -12.16
C LYS A 354 7.15 0.60 -12.13
N ARG A 355 8.35 1.20 -12.09
CA ARG A 355 9.62 0.45 -11.99
C ARG A 355 9.68 -0.38 -10.71
N PHE A 356 9.26 0.21 -9.59
CA PHE A 356 9.20 -0.45 -8.30
C PHE A 356 8.24 -1.66 -8.30
N ARG A 357 7.03 -1.51 -8.86
CA ARG A 357 6.08 -2.63 -9.03
C ARG A 357 6.68 -3.77 -9.84
N GLN A 358 7.37 -3.43 -10.92
CA GLN A 358 8.05 -4.36 -11.82
C GLN A 358 9.33 -4.98 -11.25
N GLY A 359 9.79 -4.57 -10.05
CA GLY A 359 11.02 -5.07 -9.44
C GLY A 359 12.30 -4.55 -10.09
N ARG A 360 12.21 -3.53 -10.95
CA ARG A 360 13.39 -2.86 -11.55
C ARG A 360 14.11 -1.96 -10.56
N THR A 361 13.39 -1.50 -9.56
CA THR A 361 13.88 -0.76 -8.40
C THR A 361 13.42 -1.54 -7.18
N SER A 362 14.32 -1.87 -6.26
CA SER A 362 14.01 -2.65 -5.05
C SER A 362 13.81 -1.76 -3.82
N VAL A 363 14.27 -0.52 -3.85
CA VAL A 363 14.15 0.41 -2.72
C VAL A 363 13.49 1.72 -3.15
N LEU A 364 12.48 2.15 -2.40
CA LEU A 364 11.96 3.51 -2.47
C LEU A 364 12.41 4.29 -1.24
N VAL A 365 12.98 5.48 -1.45
CA VAL A 365 13.28 6.41 -0.36
C VAL A 365 12.24 7.50 -0.38
N ALA A 366 11.39 7.58 0.64
CA ALA A 366 10.18 8.38 0.60
C ALA A 366 9.99 9.28 1.83
N THR A 367 9.41 10.46 1.59
CA THR A 367 8.77 11.26 2.64
C THR A 367 7.29 10.89 2.77
N ASP A 368 6.68 11.10 3.93
CA ASP A 368 5.24 10.79 4.13
C ASP A 368 4.33 11.48 3.10
N VAL A 369 4.67 12.71 2.72
CA VAL A 369 3.92 13.52 1.74
C VAL A 369 3.88 12.84 0.38
N ALA A 370 4.87 12.02 0.06
CA ALA A 370 4.99 11.38 -1.24
C ALA A 370 4.49 9.94 -1.27
N SER A 371 4.35 9.31 -0.11
CA SER A 371 3.71 8.00 0.01
C SER A 371 2.18 8.06 0.09
N ARG A 372 1.61 9.24 0.35
CA ARG A 372 0.17 9.45 0.52
C ARG A 372 -0.54 9.62 -0.83
N GLY A 373 -1.70 8.99 -0.99
CA GLY A 373 -2.48 8.97 -2.23
C GLY A 373 -1.89 8.17 -3.39
N LEU A 374 -0.66 7.65 -3.28
CA LEU A 374 -0.09 6.73 -4.25
C LEU A 374 -0.27 5.29 -3.72
N ASP A 375 -0.80 4.40 -4.56
CA ASP A 375 -0.86 2.97 -4.25
C ASP A 375 0.55 2.37 -4.28
N ILE A 376 1.30 2.59 -3.20
CA ILE A 376 2.62 2.02 -3.00
C ILE A 376 2.44 0.55 -2.61
N PRO A 377 3.03 -0.38 -3.39
CA PRO A 377 2.97 -1.79 -3.07
C PRO A 377 3.48 -2.05 -1.65
N ARG A 378 2.84 -2.97 -0.94
CA ARG A 378 3.40 -3.50 0.30
C ARG A 378 4.78 -4.12 0.05
N VAL A 379 5.66 -4.01 1.02
CA VAL A 379 7.08 -4.39 0.93
C VAL A 379 7.47 -5.36 2.03
N ASP A 380 8.65 -5.94 1.94
CA ASP A 380 9.16 -6.90 2.93
C ASP A 380 9.79 -6.16 4.12
N LEU A 381 10.48 -5.06 3.83
CA LEU A 381 11.21 -4.25 4.81
C LEU A 381 10.73 -2.79 4.81
N ILE A 382 10.49 -2.26 6.01
CA ILE A 382 10.40 -0.83 6.26
C ILE A 382 11.61 -0.40 7.07
N VAL A 383 12.25 0.69 6.64
CA VAL A 383 13.27 1.38 7.44
C VAL A 383 12.81 2.80 7.68
N GLN A 384 12.80 3.22 8.94
CA GLN A 384 12.54 4.60 9.33
C GLN A 384 13.85 5.19 9.82
N ILE A 385 14.43 6.11 9.05
CA ILE A 385 15.75 6.70 9.34
C ILE A 385 15.72 7.57 10.61
N GLU A 386 14.52 7.98 11.02
CA GLU A 386 14.22 8.61 12.29
C GLU A 386 12.76 8.30 12.65
N PRO A 387 12.39 8.29 13.96
CA PRO A 387 11.02 8.04 14.36
C PRO A 387 10.10 9.18 13.91
N PRO A 388 8.86 8.88 13.49
CA PRO A 388 7.86 9.92 13.24
C PRO A 388 7.43 10.56 14.56
N ARG A 389 7.04 11.84 14.50
CA ARG A 389 6.57 12.61 15.68
C ARG A 389 5.18 12.20 16.18
N ASP A 390 4.48 11.43 15.35
CA ASP A 390 3.11 11.00 15.55
C ASP A 390 3.02 9.46 15.51
N PRO A 391 2.56 8.79 16.59
CA PRO A 391 2.40 7.34 16.63
C PRO A 391 1.50 6.76 15.52
N GLU A 392 0.53 7.53 15.03
CA GLU A 392 -0.30 7.08 13.91
C GLU A 392 0.50 6.95 12.62
N GLN A 393 1.41 7.90 12.37
CA GLN A 393 2.32 7.84 11.24
C GLN A 393 3.24 6.62 11.34
N TYR A 394 3.70 6.28 12.54
CA TYR A 394 4.47 5.06 12.77
C TYR A 394 3.70 3.82 12.31
N ILE A 395 2.46 3.65 12.79
CA ILE A 395 1.59 2.53 12.44
C ILE A 395 1.32 2.49 10.92
N HIS A 396 1.10 3.64 10.29
CA HIS A 396 0.86 3.71 8.85
C HIS A 396 2.09 3.33 8.02
N ARG A 397 3.28 3.76 8.44
CA ARG A 397 4.56 3.42 7.79
C ARG A 397 4.87 1.94 7.96
N SER A 398 4.84 1.43 9.18
CA SER A 398 5.10 0.02 9.48
C SER A 398 4.05 -0.91 8.87
N GLY A 399 2.81 -0.44 8.75
CA GLY A 399 1.71 -1.16 8.10
C GLY A 399 1.90 -1.35 6.59
N ARG A 400 2.95 -0.79 5.97
CA ARG A 400 3.31 -1.03 4.57
C ARG A 400 4.08 -2.34 4.35
N THR A 401 4.42 -3.06 5.42
CA THR A 401 4.95 -4.44 5.34
C THR A 401 3.88 -5.48 5.75
N ALA A 402 4.29 -6.74 5.97
CA ALA A 402 3.49 -7.91 6.33
C ALA A 402 2.43 -8.31 5.27
N ARG A 403 2.84 -9.10 4.27
CA ARG A 403 2.01 -9.51 3.13
C ARG A 403 1.34 -10.88 3.35
N ALA A 404 0.04 -10.99 3.02
CA ALA A 404 -0.66 -12.27 2.81
C ALA A 404 -0.51 -13.33 3.92
N GLY A 405 -0.37 -12.88 5.18
CA GLY A 405 -0.15 -13.75 6.34
C GLY A 405 1.31 -13.89 6.77
N ASN A 406 2.28 -13.42 5.97
CA ASN A 406 3.70 -13.45 6.30
C ASN A 406 4.11 -12.28 7.20
N ALA A 407 5.12 -12.51 8.05
CA ALA A 407 5.71 -11.51 8.92
C ALA A 407 6.49 -10.44 8.14
N GLY A 408 6.30 -9.18 8.50
CA GLY A 408 7.04 -8.02 7.99
C GLY A 408 8.09 -7.52 8.99
N VAL A 409 9.09 -6.77 8.52
CA VAL A 409 10.09 -6.15 9.40
C VAL A 409 10.06 -4.64 9.27
N CYS A 410 10.05 -3.94 10.41
CA CYS A 410 10.12 -2.50 10.51
C CYS A 410 11.29 -2.10 11.42
N VAL A 411 12.37 -1.59 10.83
CA VAL A 411 13.56 -1.10 11.54
C VAL A 411 13.43 0.41 11.71
N THR A 412 13.61 0.90 12.93
CA THR A 412 13.56 2.33 13.26
C THR A 412 14.88 2.75 13.87
N PHE A 413 15.53 3.74 13.27
CA PHE A 413 16.71 4.36 13.84
C PHE A 413 16.29 5.48 14.78
N CYS A 414 16.99 5.61 15.90
CA CYS A 414 16.75 6.65 16.88
C CYS A 414 18.07 7.30 17.30
N ASP A 415 18.17 8.62 17.13
CA ASP A 415 19.22 9.41 17.74
C ASP A 415 18.77 9.82 19.17
N SER A 416 19.72 10.19 20.02
CA SER A 416 19.50 10.69 21.38
C SER A 416 18.44 11.80 21.48
N ARG A 417 18.36 12.69 20.47
CA ARG A 417 17.38 13.78 20.43
C ARG A 417 15.96 13.35 20.07
N ASP A 418 15.81 12.14 19.53
CA ASP A 418 14.55 11.61 19.01
C ASP A 418 13.83 10.69 20.03
N GLU A 419 14.45 10.47 21.20
CA GLU A 419 14.00 9.55 22.26
C GLU A 419 12.54 9.77 22.68
N GLN A 420 12.16 11.02 22.89
CA GLN A 420 10.80 11.42 23.26
C GLN A 420 9.73 10.91 22.28
N TRP A 421 10.08 10.73 21.01
CA TRP A 421 9.15 10.24 19.99
C TRP A 421 9.00 8.72 20.07
N ILE A 422 10.06 7.99 20.40
CA ILE A 422 9.98 6.55 20.66
C ILE A 422 9.12 6.28 21.89
N GLU A 423 9.34 6.99 23.00
CA GLU A 423 8.52 6.88 24.22
C GLU A 423 7.03 7.12 23.90
N LYS A 424 6.74 8.20 23.17
CA LYS A 424 5.38 8.52 22.73
C LYS A 424 4.76 7.40 21.86
N ILE A 425 5.54 6.78 20.98
CA ILE A 425 5.10 5.65 20.14
C ILE A 425 4.80 4.42 21.01
N ILE A 426 5.67 4.08 21.95
CA ILE A 426 5.47 2.95 22.87
C ILE A 426 4.20 3.16 23.69
N ASP A 427 4.03 4.34 24.29
CA ASP A 427 2.92 4.64 25.18
C ASP A 427 1.56 4.62 24.46
N GLN A 428 1.50 5.26 23.29
CA GLN A 428 0.24 5.48 22.58
C GLN A 428 -0.09 4.33 21.62
N ALA A 429 0.88 3.82 20.86
CA ALA A 429 0.67 2.73 19.91
C ALA A 429 0.92 1.34 20.51
N GLY A 430 1.54 1.22 21.69
CA GLY A 430 1.80 -0.08 22.32
C GLY A 430 2.75 -0.95 21.49
N ILE A 431 3.72 -0.33 20.82
CA ILE A 431 4.72 -1.04 20.02
C ILE A 431 5.72 -1.70 20.95
N ASP A 432 5.87 -3.02 20.83
CA ASP A 432 6.95 -3.76 21.47
C ASP A 432 8.18 -3.73 20.55
N PHE A 433 9.13 -2.86 20.88
CA PHE A 433 10.38 -2.75 20.13
C PHE A 433 11.39 -3.79 20.63
N LYS A 434 11.90 -4.58 19.69
CA LYS A 434 13.14 -5.34 19.91
C LYS A 434 14.31 -4.39 19.77
N GLU A 435 14.95 -4.05 20.88
CA GLU A 435 16.17 -3.25 20.85
C GLU A 435 17.31 -4.08 20.25
N LEU A 436 18.02 -3.47 19.30
CA LEU A 436 19.24 -4.02 18.73
C LEU A 436 20.42 -3.16 19.17
N ASP A 437 21.25 -3.74 20.03
CA ASP A 437 22.54 -3.19 20.39
C ASP A 437 23.52 -3.39 19.23
N TRP A 438 23.70 -2.34 18.44
CA TRP A 438 24.53 -2.40 17.24
C TRP A 438 26.03 -2.39 17.56
N GLU A 439 26.44 -1.88 18.73
CA GLU A 439 27.84 -1.82 19.16
C GLU A 439 28.36 -3.21 19.53
N ASN A 440 27.50 -4.03 20.15
CA ASN A 440 27.87 -5.35 20.66
C ASN A 440 27.40 -6.53 19.79
N ASN A 441 26.56 -6.31 18.78
CA ASN A 441 25.89 -7.36 18.02
C ASN A 441 25.98 -7.13 16.50
N THR A 442 27.22 -6.94 16.02
CA THR A 442 27.52 -6.46 14.66
C THR A 442 27.04 -7.35 13.52
N ASP A 443 26.69 -8.62 13.79
CA ASP A 443 26.45 -9.63 12.74
C ASP A 443 25.03 -10.21 12.66
N HIS A 444 24.11 -9.90 13.59
CA HIS A 444 22.82 -10.61 13.67
C HIS A 444 21.61 -9.68 13.75
N PHE A 445 21.30 -8.99 12.64
CA PHE A 445 19.90 -8.61 12.39
C PHE A 445 19.05 -9.89 12.34
N PRO A 446 17.95 -9.97 13.10
CA PRO A 446 17.21 -11.21 13.24
C PRO A 446 16.53 -11.63 11.93
N SER A 447 16.51 -12.94 11.67
CA SER A 447 15.99 -13.52 10.42
C SER A 447 14.45 -13.49 10.35
N HIS A 448 13.90 -13.60 9.13
CA HIS A 448 12.45 -13.74 8.93
C HIS A 448 11.82 -14.94 9.68
N ASN A 449 12.60 -15.99 10.00
CA ASN A 449 12.09 -17.26 10.54
C ASN A 449 12.39 -17.49 12.04
N SER A 450 13.20 -16.64 12.69
CA SER A 450 13.69 -16.88 14.05
C SER A 450 12.86 -16.16 15.13
N MET A 451 11.56 -15.97 14.90
CA MET A 451 10.72 -15.12 15.76
C MET A 451 9.40 -15.76 16.18
N ASP A 452 9.41 -17.07 16.44
CA ASP A 452 8.44 -17.70 17.34
C ASP A 452 9.18 -18.15 18.60
N GLY A 453 8.68 -17.76 19.78
CA GLY A 453 9.12 -18.37 21.04
C GLY A 453 9.21 -17.40 22.21
N GLY A 454 8.17 -17.40 23.04
CA GLY A 454 8.27 -16.97 24.43
C GLY A 454 9.24 -17.82 25.24
N SER A 455 9.57 -17.29 26.41
CA SER A 455 10.49 -17.85 27.41
C SER A 455 10.35 -19.35 27.67
N SER A 456 11.45 -20.09 27.56
CA SER A 456 12.10 -20.81 28.67
C SER A 456 13.19 -21.73 28.10
N GLY A 457 14.29 -21.83 28.86
CA GLY A 457 15.58 -22.26 28.33
C GLY A 457 15.68 -23.73 27.91
N SER A 458 16.50 -23.96 26.90
CA SER A 458 17.48 -25.05 26.82
C SER A 458 18.43 -24.74 25.66
N ARG A 459 19.74 -24.80 25.92
CA ARG A 459 20.78 -24.62 24.89
C ARG A 459 20.66 -25.73 23.86
N SER A 460 20.30 -25.40 22.62
CA SER A 460 20.43 -26.26 21.45
C SER A 460 21.32 -25.56 20.41
N LEU A 461 22.45 -26.20 20.12
CA LEU A 461 23.44 -25.75 19.14
C LEU A 461 22.88 -26.05 17.74
N LEU A 462 22.23 -25.07 17.12
CA LEU A 462 21.75 -25.15 15.74
C LEU A 462 22.91 -24.84 14.78
N ILE A 463 23.59 -25.89 14.31
CA ILE A 463 24.44 -25.81 13.10
C ILE A 463 23.50 -25.90 11.91
N GLY A 464 22.96 -24.74 11.50
CA GLY A 464 22.20 -24.60 10.26
C GLY A 464 23.13 -24.24 9.10
N VAL A 465 23.21 -25.11 8.10
CA VAL A 465 23.72 -24.79 6.77
C VAL A 465 22.61 -25.14 5.78
N PRO A 466 22.03 -24.16 5.06
CA PRO A 466 22.45 -24.01 3.66
C PRO A 466 22.40 -22.56 3.13
N GLY A 467 23.53 -22.09 2.63
CA GLY A 467 23.66 -20.84 1.87
C GLY A 467 25.10 -20.34 1.78
N PHE A 468 25.91 -20.63 2.79
CA PHE A 468 27.26 -20.09 2.91
C PHE A 468 28.36 -20.90 2.19
N ILE A 469 28.10 -22.17 1.83
CA ILE A 469 29.15 -23.06 1.28
C ILE A 469 29.32 -22.91 -0.24
N THR A 470 28.34 -22.44 -0.99
CA THR A 470 28.44 -22.36 -2.46
C THR A 470 29.42 -21.30 -2.96
N TYR A 471 29.65 -20.21 -2.22
CA TYR A 471 30.53 -19.12 -2.67
C TYR A 471 31.96 -19.17 -2.13
N GLN A 472 32.21 -19.82 -0.98
CA GLN A 472 33.59 -20.00 -0.48
C GLN A 472 34.30 -21.26 -1.01
N VAL A 473 33.56 -22.28 -1.47
CA VAL A 473 34.15 -23.50 -2.03
C VAL A 473 34.69 -23.28 -3.45
N ALA A 474 34.16 -22.32 -4.21
CA ALA A 474 34.67 -22.00 -5.55
C ALA A 474 36.08 -21.38 -5.55
N GLY A 475 36.55 -20.84 -4.42
CA GLY A 475 37.84 -20.15 -4.30
C GLY A 475 38.99 -20.95 -3.68
N LEU A 476 38.75 -22.18 -3.18
CA LEU A 476 39.70 -22.88 -2.29
C LEU A 476 40.38 -24.13 -2.86
N PHE A 477 40.14 -24.52 -4.12
CA PHE A 477 40.69 -25.76 -4.67
C PHE A 477 41.62 -25.50 -5.85
N ALA A 478 42.90 -25.28 -5.53
CA ALA A 478 43.94 -25.11 -6.53
C ALA A 478 44.44 -26.42 -7.15
N ASN A 479 44.20 -27.60 -6.53
CA ASN A 479 44.54 -28.90 -7.11
C ASN A 479 43.76 -30.09 -6.51
N LYS A 480 43.56 -31.14 -7.33
CA LYS A 480 42.74 -32.36 -7.05
C LYS A 480 43.10 -33.10 -5.75
N GLY A 481 44.35 -33.03 -5.30
CA GLY A 481 44.83 -33.72 -4.09
C GLY A 481 44.38 -33.08 -2.77
N ASP A 482 44.25 -31.76 -2.73
CA ASP A 482 43.92 -31.03 -1.50
C ASP A 482 42.43 -31.17 -1.13
N ALA A 483 41.55 -31.24 -2.13
CA ALA A 483 40.13 -31.49 -1.93
C ALA A 483 39.85 -32.86 -1.29
N TYR A 484 40.55 -33.89 -1.76
CA TYR A 484 40.37 -35.26 -1.31
C TYR A 484 40.84 -35.46 0.14
N ASN A 485 42.01 -34.92 0.49
CA ASN A 485 42.56 -35.04 1.85
C ASN A 485 41.74 -34.25 2.89
N LYS A 486 41.18 -33.10 2.51
CA LYS A 486 40.38 -32.27 3.42
C LYS A 486 38.97 -32.82 3.65
N CYS A 487 38.40 -33.54 2.67
CA CYS A 487 37.17 -34.31 2.89
C CYS A 487 37.35 -35.46 3.89
N ILE A 488 38.51 -36.14 3.89
CA ILE A 488 38.83 -37.16 4.90
C ILE A 488 38.95 -36.52 6.29
N GLU A 489 39.55 -35.33 6.38
CA GLU A 489 39.70 -34.59 7.65
C GLU A 489 38.36 -34.15 8.25
N VAL A 490 37.41 -33.70 7.41
CA VAL A 490 36.12 -33.17 7.86
C VAL A 490 35.05 -34.26 8.04
N PHE A 491 35.06 -35.29 7.20
CA PHE A 491 33.99 -36.31 7.15
C PHE A 491 34.45 -37.73 7.50
N GLY A 492 35.74 -37.94 7.81
CA GLY A 492 36.27 -39.20 8.32
C GLY A 492 36.36 -40.36 7.32
N ARG A 493 36.05 -40.14 6.02
CA ARG A 493 36.12 -41.15 4.96
C ARG A 493 36.52 -40.55 3.60
N PRO A 494 37.14 -41.33 2.70
CA PRO A 494 37.49 -40.87 1.36
C PRO A 494 36.26 -40.67 0.45
N LEU A 495 36.38 -39.75 -0.52
CA LEU A 495 35.38 -39.54 -1.59
C LEU A 495 35.28 -40.78 -2.50
N THR A 496 34.09 -41.04 -3.06
CA THR A 496 33.82 -42.25 -3.85
C THR A 496 34.57 -42.25 -5.20
N ASP A 497 34.66 -43.41 -5.86
CA ASP A 497 35.30 -43.52 -7.18
C ASP A 497 34.60 -42.69 -8.27
N SER A 498 33.35 -42.27 -8.04
CA SER A 498 32.60 -41.30 -8.85
C SER A 498 33.30 -39.94 -8.93
N PHE A 499 33.99 -39.52 -7.85
CA PHE A 499 34.71 -38.25 -7.79
C PHE A 499 36.04 -38.28 -8.58
N LYS A 500 36.67 -39.44 -8.73
CA LYS A 500 37.96 -39.57 -9.44
C LYS A 500 37.81 -39.32 -10.95
N ASN A 501 36.64 -39.65 -11.51
CA ASN A 501 36.35 -39.65 -12.95
C ASN A 501 35.55 -38.44 -13.46
N THR A 502 35.22 -37.46 -12.61
CA THR A 502 34.49 -36.25 -13.00
C THR A 502 35.42 -35.12 -13.44
N THR A 503 34.93 -34.26 -14.35
CA THR A 503 35.68 -33.11 -14.86
C THR A 503 35.64 -31.94 -13.85
N PRO A 504 36.61 -30.99 -13.90
CA PRO A 504 36.71 -29.91 -12.92
C PRO A 504 35.44 -29.06 -12.71
N ILE A 505 34.60 -28.96 -13.75
CA ILE A 505 33.35 -28.19 -13.74
C ILE A 505 32.23 -28.92 -12.98
N ASP A 506 32.30 -30.25 -12.89
CA ASP A 506 31.25 -31.10 -12.29
C ASP A 506 31.52 -31.45 -10.82
N HIS A 507 32.71 -31.09 -10.29
CA HIS A 507 33.12 -31.41 -8.92
C HIS A 507 32.19 -30.87 -7.82
N PRO A 508 31.61 -29.65 -7.89
CA PRO A 508 30.68 -29.17 -6.86
C PRO A 508 29.44 -30.06 -6.75
N ASN A 509 28.93 -30.52 -7.88
CA ASN A 509 27.75 -31.38 -7.94
C ASN A 509 28.06 -32.80 -7.43
N ALA A 510 29.25 -33.33 -7.74
CA ALA A 510 29.69 -34.63 -7.24
C ALA A 510 29.92 -34.64 -5.71
N ILE A 511 30.48 -33.55 -5.14
CA ILE A 511 30.61 -33.38 -3.68
C ILE A 511 29.24 -33.32 -3.01
N ILE A 512 28.29 -32.58 -3.59
CA ILE A 512 26.92 -32.49 -3.08
C ILE A 512 26.24 -33.86 -3.10
N PHE A 513 26.44 -34.65 -4.17
CA PHE A 513 25.87 -36.00 -4.27
C PHE A 513 26.43 -36.95 -3.22
N ASP A 514 27.75 -36.98 -3.03
CA ASP A 514 28.40 -37.82 -1.99
C ASP A 514 27.95 -37.40 -0.58
N ILE A 515 27.70 -36.11 -0.33
CA ILE A 515 27.18 -35.60 0.96
C ILE A 515 25.72 -36.03 1.20
N ILE A 516 24.90 -36.05 0.15
CA ILE A 516 23.50 -36.50 0.23
C ILE A 516 23.46 -38.00 0.52
N GLU A 517 24.21 -38.80 -0.23
CA GLU A 517 24.29 -40.26 -0.07
C GLU A 517 24.83 -40.64 1.33
N ALA A 518 25.81 -39.87 1.82
CA ALA A 518 26.34 -39.98 3.18
C ALA A 518 25.27 -39.75 4.27
N LYS A 519 24.43 -38.73 4.10
CA LYS A 519 23.35 -38.38 5.03
C LYS A 519 22.19 -39.37 4.97
N GLU A 520 21.92 -39.90 3.78
CA GLU A 520 20.89 -40.92 3.57
C GLU A 520 21.28 -42.23 4.28
N GLN A 521 22.55 -42.64 4.16
CA GLN A 521 23.06 -43.81 4.88
C GLN A 521 23.05 -43.63 6.41
N GLU A 522 23.38 -42.43 6.92
CA GLU A 522 23.26 -42.11 8.36
C GLU A 522 21.82 -42.29 8.87
N MET A 523 20.82 -41.88 8.07
CA MET A 523 19.41 -42.05 8.42
C MET A 523 18.97 -43.51 8.37
N VAL A 524 19.44 -44.28 7.39
CA VAL A 524 19.18 -45.73 7.30
C VAL A 524 19.78 -46.47 8.50
N ASP A 525 21.02 -46.14 8.88
CA ASP A 525 21.70 -46.76 10.01
C ASP A 525 21.06 -46.37 11.36
N ALA A 526 20.53 -45.15 11.46
CA ALA A 526 19.76 -44.70 12.62
C ALA A 526 18.40 -45.42 12.71
N TYR A 527 17.73 -45.63 11.57
CA TYR A 527 16.49 -46.40 11.48
C TYR A 527 16.69 -47.86 11.88
N GLU A 528 17.74 -48.52 11.36
CA GLU A 528 18.07 -49.91 11.69
C GLU A 528 18.56 -50.10 13.14
N ARG A 529 19.08 -49.03 13.77
CA ARG A 529 19.37 -49.00 15.23
C ARG A 529 18.09 -48.88 16.04
N ALA A 530 17.21 -47.94 15.70
CA ALA A 530 15.92 -47.75 16.36
C ALA A 530 15.03 -49.01 16.27
N ARG A 531 15.14 -49.76 15.16
CA ARG A 531 14.46 -51.05 14.97
C ARG A 531 14.99 -52.17 15.86
N ARG A 532 16.30 -52.17 16.19
CA ARG A 532 16.94 -53.21 17.03
C ARG A 532 16.85 -52.92 18.52
N GLU A 533 16.86 -51.65 18.91
CA GLU A 533 17.09 -51.25 20.32
C GLU A 533 15.86 -50.60 20.98
N GLY A 534 14.77 -50.36 20.22
CA GLY A 534 13.54 -49.72 20.72
C GLY A 534 13.59 -48.18 20.64
N PRO A 535 12.44 -47.48 20.75
CA PRO A 535 12.34 -46.07 20.38
C PRO A 535 12.97 -45.16 21.44
N VAL A 536 14.06 -44.48 21.07
CA VAL A 536 14.58 -43.31 21.79
C VAL A 536 13.94 -42.08 21.16
N GLY A 537 13.35 -41.19 21.98
CA GLY A 537 12.56 -40.05 21.51
C GLY A 537 13.32 -39.12 20.58
N PHE A 538 12.82 -38.98 19.36
CA PHE A 538 13.18 -37.93 18.41
C PHE A 538 11.88 -37.30 17.87
N GLU A 539 11.79 -35.97 17.90
CA GLU A 539 10.77 -35.23 17.14
C GLU A 539 11.21 -35.18 15.67
N LEU A 540 10.36 -35.70 14.79
CA LEU A 540 10.50 -35.53 13.34
C LEU A 540 10.03 -34.11 12.96
N GLU A 541 10.98 -33.19 12.76
CA GLU A 541 10.69 -31.92 12.07
C GLU A 541 10.56 -32.16 10.55
N LYS A 542 9.58 -31.48 9.94
CA LYS A 542 9.15 -31.57 8.55
C LYS A 542 10.28 -31.77 7.53
N VAL A 543 10.18 -32.85 6.75
CA VAL A 543 10.86 -32.99 5.45
C VAL A 543 10.27 -31.96 4.48
N VAL A 544 11.07 -30.97 4.07
CA VAL A 544 10.75 -30.06 2.96
C VAL A 544 10.98 -30.81 1.65
N SER A 545 9.96 -30.95 0.81
CA SER A 545 10.14 -31.50 -0.54
C SER A 545 10.98 -30.52 -1.38
N LEU A 546 12.16 -30.94 -1.82
CA LEU A 546 12.92 -30.22 -2.83
C LEU A 546 12.19 -30.33 -4.18
N PRO A 547 12.02 -29.24 -4.95
CA PRO A 547 11.49 -29.31 -6.29
C PRO A 547 12.63 -29.70 -7.23
N THR A 548 12.95 -31.00 -7.29
CA THR A 548 13.72 -31.55 -8.40
C THR A 548 12.82 -32.51 -9.13
N GLY A 549 12.37 -32.10 -10.32
CA GLY A 549 11.74 -33.01 -11.28
C GLY A 549 12.76 -34.03 -11.75
N LYS A 550 12.91 -35.12 -10.99
CA LYS A 550 13.24 -36.48 -11.39
C LYS A 550 13.14 -37.39 -10.18
#